data_AF-A0A645JQJ5-F1
#
_entry.id   AF-A0A645JQJ5-F1
#
_cell.length_a   1.000
_cell.length_b   1.000
_cell.length_c   1.000
_cell.angle_alpha   90.00
_cell.angle_beta   90.00
_cell.angle_gamma   90.00
#
_symmetry.space_group_name_H-M   'P 1'
#
loop_
_entity.id
_entity.type
_entity.pdbx_description
1 polymer ?
#
loop_
_entity_poly.entity_id
_entity_poly.type
_entity_poly.pdbx_seq_one_letter_code
_entity_poly.pdbx_strand_id
1 'polypeptide(L)'
;MYEKVMKTYEMSLQSMREGSSELALKVVKMEEQVDIIERSCRSAHIYRLNNSMCNPEAGIIFLDLLSNLERISDHASNIAKAVIDAKGSISA
;
A
#
# COMPACT_ATOMS: atom_id res chain seq x y z
N MET A 1 -7.59 3.30 4.90
CA MET A 1 -6.93 2.46 3.88
C MET A 1 -6.87 3.20 2.54
N TYR A 2 -8.00 3.39 1.86
CA TYR A 2 -8.10 4.03 0.54
C TYR A 2 -7.29 5.34 0.39
N GLU A 3 -7.54 6.35 1.24
CA GLU A 3 -6.85 7.65 1.13
C GLU A 3 -5.32 7.52 1.24
N LYS A 4 -4.85 6.59 2.09
CA LYS A 4 -3.42 6.34 2.25
C LYS A 4 -2.84 5.69 1.01
N VAL A 5 -3.53 4.71 0.42
CA VAL A 5 -3.13 4.07 -0.85
C VAL A 5 -3.04 5.09 -1.98
N MET A 6 -4.06 5.95 -2.13
CA MET A 6 -4.04 7.00 -3.15
C MET A 6 -2.89 7.98 -2.95
N LYS A 7 -2.62 8.37 -1.69
CA LYS A 7 -1.48 9.22 -1.37
C LYS A 7 -0.14 8.54 -1.64
N THR A 8 0.00 7.24 -1.33
CA THR A 8 1.21 6.45 -1.65
C THR A 8 1.44 6.43 -3.17
N TYR A 9 0.38 6.20 -3.94
CA TYR A 9 0.40 6.20 -5.40
C TYR A 9 0.78 7.57 -5.99
N GLU A 10 0.13 8.64 -5.56
CA GLU A 10 0.44 10.00 -6.06
C GLU A 10 1.89 10.40 -5.74
N MET A 11 2.37 10.07 -4.54
CA MET A 11 3.73 10.36 -4.12
C MET A 11 4.77 9.52 -4.87
N SER A 12 4.46 8.28 -5.26
CA SER A 12 5.37 7.47 -6.07
C SER A 12 5.55 8.08 -7.46
N LEU A 13 4.46 8.51 -8.10
CA LEU A 13 4.50 9.23 -9.36
C LEU A 13 5.28 10.56 -9.24
N GLN A 14 5.11 11.28 -8.14
CA GLN A 14 5.89 12.48 -7.88
C GLN A 14 7.38 12.18 -7.74
N SER A 15 7.75 11.17 -6.94
CA SER A 15 9.15 10.77 -6.75
C SER A 15 9.82 10.38 -8.07
N MET A 16 9.08 9.72 -8.95
CA MET A 16 9.56 9.30 -10.28
C MET A 16 9.77 10.51 -11.20
N ARG A 17 8.81 11.44 -11.24
CA ARG A 17 8.93 12.66 -12.06
C ARG A 17 10.09 13.55 -11.64
N GLU A 18 10.33 13.66 -10.33
CA GLU A 18 11.36 14.54 -9.77
C GLU A 18 12.71 13.84 -9.55
N GLY A 19 12.78 12.52 -9.74
CA GLY A 19 13.94 11.71 -9.35
C GLY A 19 14.29 11.84 -7.86
N SER A 20 13.28 12.02 -7.00
CA SER A 20 13.48 12.32 -5.57
C SER A 20 13.53 11.05 -4.72
N SER A 21 14.75 10.64 -4.33
CA SER A 21 14.94 9.51 -3.40
C SER A 21 14.31 9.75 -2.03
N GLU A 22 14.22 11.00 -1.57
CA GLU A 22 13.56 11.32 -0.29
C GLU A 22 12.06 11.02 -0.35
N LEU A 23 11.38 11.44 -1.42
CA LEU A 23 9.97 11.11 -1.64
C LEU A 23 9.80 9.60 -1.82
N ALA A 24 10.68 8.95 -2.58
CA ALA A 24 10.64 7.51 -2.78
C ALA A 24 10.76 6.73 -1.44
N LEU A 25 11.68 7.13 -0.54
CA LEU A 25 11.80 6.52 0.79
C LEU A 25 10.54 6.73 1.65
N LYS A 26 9.84 7.87 1.49
CA LYS A 26 8.55 8.09 2.16
C LYS A 26 7.47 7.16 1.62
N VAL A 27 7.44 6.90 0.31
CA VAL A 27 6.50 5.95 -0.31
C VAL A 27 6.67 4.56 0.27
N VAL A 28 7.91 4.06 0.39
CA VAL A 28 8.19 2.74 0.99
C VAL A 28 7.65 2.65 2.43
N LYS A 29 7.89 3.67 3.25
CA LYS A 29 7.34 3.74 4.62
C LYS A 29 5.82 3.85 4.67
N MET A 30 5.20 4.46 3.66
CA MET A 30 3.75 4.57 3.59
C MET A 30 3.11 3.24 3.20
N GLU A 31 3.76 2.47 2.32
CA GLU A 31 3.34 1.12 1.97
C GLU A 31 3.35 0.19 3.19
N GLU A 32 4.40 0.21 4.02
CA GLU A 32 4.41 -0.54 5.30
C GLU A 32 3.19 -0.24 6.19
N GLN A 33 2.72 1.02 6.19
CA GLN A 33 1.54 1.41 6.96
C GLN A 33 0.24 0.92 6.32
N VAL A 34 0.15 0.90 4.99
CA VAL A 34 -0.98 0.29 4.26
C VAL A 34 -1.05 -1.20 4.62
N ASP A 35 0.09 -1.86 4.65
CA ASP A 35 0.28 -3.25 5.01
C ASP A 35 -0.22 -3.58 6.43
N ILE A 36 0.11 -2.72 7.40
CA ILE A 36 -0.37 -2.84 8.78
C ILE A 36 -1.90 -2.69 8.84
N ILE A 37 -2.46 -1.74 8.09
CA ILE A 37 -3.91 -1.50 8.06
C ILE A 37 -4.62 -2.70 7.42
N GLU A 38 -4.10 -3.26 6.33
CA GLU A 38 -4.62 -4.47 5.68
C GLU A 38 -4.73 -5.62 6.69
N ARG A 39 -3.63 -5.93 7.39
CA ARG A 39 -3.59 -7.02 8.38
C ARG A 39 -4.56 -6.80 9.53
N SER A 40 -4.67 -5.56 9.99
CA SER A 40 -5.62 -5.17 11.04
C SER A 40 -7.07 -5.35 10.58
N CYS A 41 -7.41 -4.88 9.37
CA CYS A 41 -8.74 -5.02 8.79
C CYS A 41 -9.12 -6.50 8.57
N ARG A 42 -8.18 -7.32 8.09
CA ARG A 42 -8.35 -8.77 7.91
C ARG A 42 -8.60 -9.47 9.24
N SER A 43 -7.80 -9.17 10.26
CA SER A 43 -7.95 -9.74 11.61
C SER A 43 -9.32 -9.36 12.22
N ALA A 44 -9.71 -8.09 12.10
CA ALA A 44 -11.01 -7.62 12.55
C ALA A 44 -12.17 -8.30 11.80
N HIS A 45 -12.02 -8.57 10.50
CA HIS A 45 -13.03 -9.29 9.74
C HIS A 45 -13.18 -10.75 10.19
N ILE A 46 -12.07 -11.47 10.41
CA ILE A 46 -12.07 -12.84 10.94
C ILE A 46 -12.76 -12.87 12.32
N TYR A 47 -12.47 -11.90 13.19
CA TYR A 47 -13.16 -11.77 14.47
C TYR A 47 -14.68 -11.63 14.29
N ARG A 48 -15.14 -10.73 13.41
CA ARG A 48 -16.58 -10.56 13.14
C ARG A 48 -17.21 -11.84 12.57
N LEU A 49 -16.51 -12.53 11.68
CA LEU A 49 -16.97 -13.78 11.06
C LEU A 49 -17.17 -14.88 12.11
N ASN A 50 -16.17 -15.10 12.97
CA ASN A 50 -16.22 -16.11 14.04
C ASN A 50 -17.32 -15.84 15.07
N ASN A 51 -17.68 -14.58 15.28
CA ASN A 51 -18.74 -14.16 16.21
C ASN A 51 -20.09 -13.93 15.52
N SER A 52 -20.24 -14.31 14.24
CA SER A 52 -21.48 -14.10 13.47
C SER A 52 -21.98 -12.65 13.45
N MET A 53 -21.07 -11.67 13.51
CA MET A 53 -21.36 -10.23 13.56
C MET A 53 -21.30 -9.54 12.20
N CYS A 54 -21.17 -10.29 11.10
CA CYS A 54 -21.18 -9.75 9.76
C CYS A 54 -21.80 -10.72 8.77
N ASN A 55 -22.27 -10.19 7.63
CA ASN A 55 -22.68 -11.01 6.49
C ASN A 55 -21.42 -11.63 5.83
N PRO A 56 -21.32 -12.98 5.72
CA PRO A 56 -20.16 -13.65 5.12
C PRO A 56 -19.94 -13.35 3.63
N GLU A 57 -21.01 -13.22 2.84
CA GLU A 57 -20.95 -12.94 1.40
C GLU A 57 -20.37 -11.53 1.15
N ALA A 58 -20.82 -10.54 1.92
CA ALA A 58 -20.23 -9.20 1.90
C ALA A 58 -18.75 -9.20 2.34
N GLY A 59 -18.36 -10.17 3.17
CA GLY A 59 -16.98 -10.39 3.60
C GLY A 59 -16.02 -10.73 2.46
N ILE A 60 -16.48 -11.50 1.47
CA ILE A 60 -15.67 -11.87 0.29
C ILE A 60 -15.27 -10.63 -0.49
N ILE A 61 -16.25 -9.78 -0.83
CA ILE A 61 -16.03 -8.52 -1.56
C ILE A 61 -15.11 -7.58 -0.76
N PHE A 62 -15.29 -7.53 0.56
CA PHE A 62 -14.45 -6.72 1.44
C PHE A 62 -12.99 -7.18 1.42
N LEU A 63 -12.73 -8.47 1.50
CA LEU A 63 -11.38 -9.03 1.45
C LEU A 63 -10.71 -8.79 0.10
N ASP A 64 -11.45 -8.96 -1.00
CA ASP A 64 -10.96 -8.66 -2.35
C ASP A 64 -10.60 -7.18 -2.50
N LEU A 65 -11.41 -6.28 -1.95
CA LEU A 65 -11.13 -4.84 -1.96
C LEU A 65 -9.84 -4.53 -1.17
N LEU A 66 -9.66 -5.10 0.02
CA LEU A 66 -8.44 -4.91 0.81
C LEU A 66 -7.19 -5.36 0.04
N SER A 67 -7.24 -6.55 -0.56
CA SER A 67 -6.13 -7.10 -1.34
C SER A 67 -5.82 -6.24 -2.57
N ASN A 68 -6.82 -5.71 -3.27
CA ASN A 68 -6.57 -4.81 -4.40
C ASN A 68 -5.96 -3.47 -3.95
N LEU A 69 -6.40 -2.93 -2.82
CA LEU A 69 -5.84 -1.69 -2.27
C LEU A 69 -4.38 -1.84 -1.82
N GLU A 70 -4.04 -2.96 -1.17
CA GLU A 70 -2.66 -3.26 -0.79
C GLU A 70 -1.78 -3.43 -2.05
N ARG A 71 -2.23 -4.18 -3.06
CA ARG A 71 -1.49 -4.36 -4.33
C ARG A 71 -1.17 -3.05 -5.04
N ILE A 72 -2.09 -2.08 -5.03
CA ILE A 72 -1.83 -0.74 -5.60
C ILE A 72 -0.70 -0.05 -4.84
N SER A 73 -0.68 -0.16 -3.51
CA SER A 73 0.36 0.42 -2.66
C SER A 73 1.72 -0.29 -2.85
N ASP A 74 1.74 -1.61 -2.97
CA ASP A 74 2.96 -2.36 -3.30
C ASP A 74 3.53 -1.94 -4.66
N HIS A 75 2.68 -1.82 -5.68
CA HIS A 75 3.12 -1.34 -6.99
C HIS A 75 3.67 0.09 -6.94
N ALA A 76 3.08 0.96 -6.11
CA ALA A 76 3.64 2.28 -5.86
C ALA A 76 5.01 2.23 -5.15
N SER A 77 5.20 1.31 -4.19
CA SER A 77 6.48 1.04 -3.52
C SER A 77 7.54 0.54 -4.52
N ASN A 78 7.16 -0.32 -5.47
CA ASN A 78 8.07 -0.80 -6.52
C ASN A 78 8.54 0.31 -7.45
N ILE A 79 7.66 1.25 -7.83
CA ILE A 79 8.06 2.46 -8.57
C ILE A 79 9.08 3.28 -7.76
N ALA A 80 8.82 3.50 -6.47
CA ALA A 80 9.72 4.26 -5.61
C ALA A 80 11.09 3.57 -5.45
N LYS A 81 11.13 2.24 -5.27
CA LYS A 81 12.38 1.47 -5.21
C LYS A 81 13.20 1.64 -6.49
N ALA A 82 12.58 1.60 -7.67
CA ALA A 82 13.26 1.86 -8.93
C ALA A 82 13.88 3.27 -9.02
N VAL A 83 13.24 4.29 -8.44
CA VAL A 83 13.80 5.66 -8.35
C VAL A 83 15.05 5.70 -7.46
N ILE A 84 15.03 4.97 -6.34
CA ILE A 84 16.18 4.88 -5.41
C ILE A 84 17.35 4.21 -6.12
N ASP A 85 17.10 3.08 -6.78
CA ASP A 85 18.12 2.29 -7.48
C ASP A 85 18.76 3.11 -8.62
N ALA A 86 17.94 3.79 -9.45
CA ALA A 86 18.42 4.62 -10.54
C ALA A 86 19.35 5.75 -10.06
N LYS A 87 19.09 6.35 -8.89
CA LYS A 87 19.99 7.37 -8.33
C LYS A 87 21.29 6.77 -7.80
N GLY A 88 21.23 5.60 -7.16
CA GLY A 88 22.42 4.90 -6.68
C GLY A 88 23.41 4.56 -7.80
N SER A 89 22.90 4.19 -8.98
CA SER A 89 23.71 3.88 -10.18
C SER A 89 24.31 5.10 -10.89
N ILE A 90 23.82 6.33 -10.63
CA ILE A 90 24.36 7.56 -11.27
C ILE A 90 25.47 8.19 -10.41
N SER A 91 25.57 7.81 -9.14
CA SER A 91 26.58 8.29 -8.18
C SER A 91 27.81 7.37 -8.01
N ALA A 92 27.91 6.29 -8.79
CA ALA A 92 29.07 5.38 -8.83
C ALA A 92 29.78 5.49 -10.19
#